data_AF-A0A914URY3-F1
#
_entry.id   AF-A0A914URY3-F1
#
_cell.length_a   1.000
_cell.length_b   1.000
_cell.length_c   1.000
_cell.angle_alpha   90.00
_cell.angle_beta   90.00
_cell.angle_gamma   90.00
#
_symmetry.space_group_name_H-M   'P 1'
#
loop_
_entity.id
_entity.type
_entity.pdbx_description
1 polymer ?
#
loop_
_entity_poly.entity_id
_entity_poly.type
_entity_poly.pdbx_seq_one_letter_code
_entity_poly.pdbx_strand_id
1 'polypeptide(L)'
;MNCLKLEGEASLSFLCGMLSVSGSSSYLNEKKSSKKAVQCSFVQKIRTCDERINVTDDAIRDCYSTETGDEGTHVVIGISWGVNTAVTLTYENNEDRSKDEIEGKLKASLEKLEKFSVSGKVEGGEKWLDEDNSTVQEMHVKVYADVLPNEEGAPRSLEEAMELIYNMPRRVAATGGGRAPQQQVCPSLYPVPKLLPQWTM
;
A
#
# COMPACT_ATOMS: atom_id res chain seq x y z
N MET A 1 -0.63 8.76 -6.47
CA MET A 1 -1.93 8.09 -6.77
C MET A 1 -1.76 6.75 -7.44
N ASN A 2 -0.98 6.65 -8.53
CA ASN A 2 -0.86 5.41 -9.30
C ASN A 2 -0.23 4.24 -8.51
N CYS A 3 0.65 4.52 -7.54
CA CYS A 3 1.33 3.49 -6.74
C CYS A 3 0.37 2.57 -5.97
N LEU A 4 -0.84 3.03 -5.62
CA LEU A 4 -1.85 2.23 -4.91
C LEU A 4 -3.08 1.90 -5.78
N LYS A 5 -3.02 2.11 -7.10
CA LYS A 5 -4.14 1.90 -8.05
C LYS A 5 -5.40 2.72 -7.70
N LEU A 6 -5.22 3.96 -7.26
CA LEU A 6 -6.33 4.91 -7.16
C LEU A 6 -6.50 5.61 -8.52
N GLU A 7 -7.65 5.44 -9.16
CA GLU A 7 -7.91 5.88 -10.55
C GLU A 7 -9.27 6.57 -10.68
N GLY A 8 -9.42 7.38 -11.75
CA GLY A 8 -10.68 7.99 -12.15
C GLY A 8 -11.40 8.77 -11.03
N GLU A 9 -12.68 8.44 -10.84
CA GLU A 9 -13.57 9.08 -9.86
C GLU A 9 -13.09 8.91 -8.41
N ALA A 10 -12.44 7.79 -8.08
CA ALA A 10 -11.90 7.57 -6.74
C ALA A 10 -10.74 8.52 -6.44
N SER A 11 -9.87 8.78 -7.44
CA SER A 11 -8.79 9.76 -7.32
C SER A 11 -9.30 11.18 -7.17
N LEU A 12 -10.35 11.54 -7.93
CA LEU A 12 -10.99 12.84 -7.79
C LEU A 12 -11.67 13.00 -6.43
N SER A 13 -12.40 11.98 -5.97
CA SER A 13 -13.06 11.98 -4.66
C SER A 13 -12.06 12.16 -3.52
N PHE A 14 -10.90 11.50 -3.59
CA PHE A 14 -9.81 11.70 -2.65
C PHE A 14 -9.25 13.13 -2.69
N LEU A 15 -9.01 13.68 -3.88
CA LEU A 15 -8.55 15.07 -4.04
C LEU A 15 -9.53 16.10 -3.48
N CYS A 16 -10.83 15.82 -3.60
CA CYS A 16 -11.91 16.64 -3.03
C CYS A 16 -12.11 16.43 -1.53
N GLY A 17 -11.34 15.54 -0.88
CA GLY A 17 -11.47 15.25 0.55
C GLY A 17 -12.72 14.44 0.92
N MET A 18 -13.38 13.83 -0.07
CA MET A 18 -14.59 13.02 0.13
C MET A 18 -14.27 11.58 0.55
N LEU A 19 -13.02 11.15 0.37
CA LEU A 19 -12.56 9.80 0.71
C LEU A 19 -11.55 9.88 1.86
N SER A 20 -11.86 9.23 2.99
CA SER A 20 -10.91 9.01 4.07
C SER A 20 -10.02 7.81 3.77
N VAL A 21 -8.74 7.91 4.11
CA VAL A 21 -7.74 6.84 3.92
C VAL A 21 -7.10 6.48 5.25
N SER A 22 -6.74 5.21 5.40
CA SER A 22 -6.07 4.66 6.56
C SER A 22 -5.01 3.63 6.14
N GLY A 23 -4.27 3.08 7.10
CA GLY A 23 -3.24 2.08 6.85
C GLY A 23 -2.19 2.57 5.85
N SER A 24 -1.86 1.73 4.87
CA SER A 24 -0.92 2.07 3.80
C SER A 24 -1.40 3.21 2.89
N SER A 25 -2.72 3.37 2.71
CA SER A 25 -3.30 4.42 1.88
C SER A 25 -3.12 5.82 2.46
N SER A 26 -2.79 5.92 3.76
CA SER A 26 -2.36 7.17 4.39
C SER A 26 -1.14 7.79 3.70
N TYR A 27 -0.34 7.00 2.99
CA TYR A 27 0.73 7.50 2.12
C TYR A 27 0.23 8.54 1.09
N LEU A 28 -1.02 8.45 0.63
CA LEU A 28 -1.58 9.41 -0.32
C LEU A 28 -1.71 10.83 0.25
N ASN A 29 -1.75 10.96 1.57
CA ASN A 29 -1.75 12.25 2.27
C ASN A 29 -0.34 12.82 2.48
N GLU A 30 0.71 12.03 2.21
CA GLU A 30 2.09 12.49 2.39
C GLU A 30 2.41 13.62 1.40
N LYS A 31 2.94 14.72 1.94
CA LYS A 31 3.38 15.88 1.20
C LYS A 31 4.84 16.14 1.54
N LYS A 32 5.58 16.70 0.60
CA LYS A 32 6.94 17.16 0.85
C LYS A 32 6.95 18.13 2.02
N SER A 33 7.87 17.93 2.97
CA SER A 33 8.08 18.83 4.11
C SER A 33 8.47 20.25 3.66
N SER A 34 9.27 20.35 2.60
CA SER A 34 9.77 21.61 2.08
C SER A 34 10.02 21.56 0.57
N LYS A 35 10.38 22.72 -0.03
CA LYS A 35 10.87 22.78 -1.43
C LYS A 35 12.26 22.17 -1.61
N LYS A 36 13.07 22.11 -0.55
CA LYS A 36 14.41 21.52 -0.52
C LYS A 36 14.37 20.01 -0.22
N ALA A 37 13.24 19.49 0.24
CA ALA A 37 13.07 18.08 0.49
C ALA A 37 13.10 17.24 -0.79
N VAL A 38 14.00 16.26 -0.79
CA VAL A 38 14.07 15.21 -1.81
C VAL A 38 13.49 13.93 -1.20
N GLN A 39 12.55 13.31 -1.90
CA GLN A 39 11.83 12.13 -1.40
C GLN A 39 11.82 11.03 -2.45
N CYS A 40 12.00 9.79 -1.99
CA CYS A 40 11.77 8.58 -2.78
C CYS A 40 10.92 7.62 -1.95
N SER A 41 10.00 6.91 -2.62
CA SER A 41 9.11 5.97 -1.96
C SER A 41 9.17 4.60 -2.63
N PHE A 42 9.09 3.56 -1.80
CA PHE A 42 8.95 2.17 -2.20
C PHE A 42 7.60 1.64 -1.72
N VAL A 43 6.90 0.89 -2.57
CA VAL A 43 5.61 0.29 -2.21
C VAL A 43 5.65 -1.21 -2.43
N GLN A 44 5.61 -1.97 -1.35
CA GLN A 44 5.43 -3.42 -1.37
C GLN A 44 3.94 -3.74 -1.43
N LYS A 45 3.56 -4.68 -2.29
CA LYS A 45 2.20 -5.22 -2.38
C LYS A 45 2.27 -6.73 -2.23
N ILE A 46 1.66 -7.25 -1.17
CA ILE A 46 1.54 -8.68 -0.94
C ILE A 46 0.07 -9.03 -1.18
N ARG A 47 -0.18 -10.01 -2.04
CA ARG A 47 -1.52 -10.53 -2.32
C ARG A 47 -1.57 -11.98 -1.89
N THR A 48 -2.64 -12.35 -1.20
CA THR A 48 -2.78 -13.68 -0.59
C THR A 48 -3.77 -14.53 -1.38
N CYS A 49 -4.96 -14.01 -1.64
CA CYS A 49 -5.98 -14.68 -2.43
C CYS A 49 -7.05 -13.70 -2.90
N ASP A 50 -7.83 -14.17 -3.88
CA ASP A 50 -9.00 -13.49 -4.38
C ASP A 50 -10.24 -14.33 -4.08
N GLU A 51 -11.27 -13.69 -3.54
CA GLU A 51 -12.59 -14.28 -3.36
C GLU A 51 -13.57 -13.55 -4.26
N ARG A 52 -14.40 -14.30 -4.99
CA ARG A 52 -15.35 -13.71 -5.92
C ARG A 52 -16.62 -14.53 -5.98
N ILE A 53 -17.74 -13.83 -6.05
CA ILE A 53 -19.07 -14.37 -6.24
C ILE A 53 -19.46 -14.11 -7.69
N ASN A 54 -19.95 -15.14 -8.37
CA ASN A 54 -20.50 -15.00 -9.72
C ASN A 54 -21.98 -14.64 -9.66
N VAL A 55 -22.29 -13.35 -9.54
CA VAL A 55 -23.68 -12.86 -9.38
C VAL A 55 -24.63 -13.19 -10.54
N THR A 56 -24.11 -13.62 -11.69
CA THR A 56 -24.92 -14.08 -12.83
C THR A 56 -25.21 -15.58 -12.80
N ASP A 57 -24.70 -16.31 -11.80
CA ASP A 57 -25.01 -17.73 -11.62
C ASP A 57 -26.42 -17.89 -11.05
N ASP A 58 -27.27 -18.64 -11.75
CA ASP A 58 -28.65 -18.86 -11.36
C ASP A 58 -28.76 -19.56 -9.99
N ALA A 59 -27.75 -20.32 -9.57
CA ALA A 59 -27.75 -21.03 -8.30
C ALA A 59 -27.71 -20.10 -7.07
N ILE A 60 -27.24 -18.87 -7.22
CA ILE A 60 -27.15 -17.88 -6.13
C ILE A 60 -28.12 -16.71 -6.32
N ARG A 61 -28.89 -16.71 -7.41
CA ARG A 61 -29.86 -15.65 -7.73
C ARG A 61 -30.92 -15.49 -6.65
N ASP A 62 -31.34 -16.59 -6.03
CA ASP A 62 -32.31 -16.58 -4.93
C ASP A 62 -31.68 -16.22 -3.56
N CYS A 63 -30.35 -16.12 -3.49
CA CYS A 63 -29.63 -15.82 -2.24
C CYS A 63 -29.48 -14.32 -1.98
N TYR A 64 -29.84 -13.46 -2.93
CA TYR A 64 -29.80 -12.00 -2.76
C TYR A 64 -31.11 -11.36 -3.21
N SER A 65 -31.68 -10.49 -2.37
CA SER A 65 -32.78 -9.63 -2.76
C SER A 65 -32.24 -8.35 -3.36
N THR A 66 -32.82 -7.93 -4.48
CA THR A 66 -32.57 -6.60 -5.05
C THR A 66 -33.43 -5.51 -4.40
N GLU A 67 -34.14 -5.82 -3.31
CA GLU A 67 -34.68 -4.81 -2.38
C GLU A 67 -33.53 -4.17 -1.59
N THR A 68 -32.56 -3.63 -2.30
CA THR A 68 -31.58 -2.72 -1.74
C THR A 68 -32.35 -1.44 -1.40
N GLY A 69 -32.35 -1.05 -0.12
CA GLY A 69 -32.78 0.30 0.26
C GLY A 69 -32.10 1.33 -0.66
N ASP A 70 -32.82 2.41 -0.95
CA ASP A 70 -32.63 3.39 -2.03
C ASP A 70 -31.27 4.13 -2.09
N GLU A 71 -30.24 3.66 -1.38
CA GLU A 71 -29.01 4.40 -1.08
C GLU A 71 -27.74 3.80 -1.71
N GLY A 72 -27.74 2.54 -2.15
CA GLY A 72 -26.54 1.86 -2.69
C GLY A 72 -26.47 1.78 -4.21
N THR A 73 -25.38 2.25 -4.84
CA THR A 73 -25.21 2.19 -6.31
C THR A 73 -24.54 0.90 -6.82
N HIS A 74 -23.73 0.26 -5.97
CA HIS A 74 -22.95 -0.94 -6.31
C HIS A 74 -22.94 -1.94 -5.15
N VAL A 75 -22.78 -3.22 -5.47
CA VAL A 75 -22.51 -4.29 -4.49
C VAL A 75 -21.09 -4.80 -4.64
N VAL A 76 -20.49 -5.26 -3.54
CA VAL A 76 -19.19 -5.93 -3.57
C VAL A 76 -19.39 -7.38 -4.01
N ILE A 77 -18.78 -7.76 -5.13
CA ILE A 77 -18.85 -9.13 -5.68
C ILE A 77 -17.54 -9.88 -5.54
N GLY A 78 -16.49 -9.23 -5.08
CA GLY A 78 -15.21 -9.88 -4.86
C GLY A 78 -14.27 -9.04 -4.03
N ILE A 79 -13.32 -9.70 -3.41
CA ILE A 79 -12.35 -9.13 -2.51
C ILE A 79 -10.98 -9.72 -2.85
N SER A 80 -10.03 -8.85 -3.19
CA SER A 80 -8.61 -9.20 -3.21
C SER A 80 -8.02 -8.96 -1.82
N TRP A 81 -7.53 -10.04 -1.21
CA TRP A 81 -6.87 -10.03 0.09
C TRP A 81 -5.36 -9.84 -0.05
N GLY A 82 -4.75 -9.24 0.96
CA GLY A 82 -3.35 -8.88 0.97
C GLY A 82 -3.03 -7.68 1.87
N VAL A 83 -1.83 -7.14 1.76
CA VAL A 83 -1.46 -5.89 2.42
C VAL A 83 -0.59 -5.08 1.47
N ASN A 84 -0.66 -3.76 1.60
CA ASN A 84 0.37 -2.89 1.05
C ASN A 84 1.20 -2.28 2.18
N THR A 85 2.43 -1.93 1.85
CA THR A 85 3.32 -1.17 2.72
C THR A 85 4.07 -0.16 1.88
N ALA A 86 4.00 1.11 2.25
CA ALA A 86 4.72 2.19 1.63
C ALA A 86 5.80 2.71 2.59
N VAL A 87 7.04 2.74 2.11
CA VAL A 87 8.19 3.31 2.83
C VAL A 87 8.62 4.55 2.07
N THR A 88 8.77 5.67 2.75
CA THR A 88 9.25 6.93 2.17
C THR A 88 10.52 7.38 2.87
N LEU A 89 11.58 7.57 2.09
CA LEU A 89 12.83 8.17 2.51
C LEU A 89 12.81 9.65 2.12
N THR A 90 13.08 10.52 3.10
CA THR A 90 13.16 11.97 2.90
C THR A 90 14.53 12.46 3.30
N TYR A 91 15.16 13.24 2.43
CA TYR A 91 16.37 13.98 2.72
C TYR A 91 16.10 15.48 2.62
N GLU A 92 16.42 16.23 3.68
CA GLU A 92 16.24 17.68 3.72
C GLU A 92 17.52 18.36 3.22
N ASN A 93 17.51 18.86 1.98
CA ASN A 93 18.70 19.40 1.33
C ASN A 93 19.06 20.82 1.80
N ASN A 94 19.41 20.96 3.08
CA ASN A 94 19.78 22.26 3.66
C ASN A 94 21.08 22.82 3.10
N GLU A 95 21.96 21.95 2.62
CA GLU A 95 23.30 22.29 2.10
C GLU A 95 23.31 22.60 0.59
N ASP A 96 22.15 22.63 -0.06
CA ASP A 96 22.02 22.91 -1.50
C ASP A 96 22.88 21.98 -2.38
N ARG A 97 23.02 20.71 -1.96
CA ARG A 97 23.63 19.64 -2.77
C ARG A 97 22.85 19.39 -4.05
N SER A 98 23.44 18.71 -5.02
CA SER A 98 22.76 18.34 -6.26
C SER A 98 21.55 17.44 -5.97
N LYS A 99 20.38 17.81 -6.52
CA LYS A 99 19.15 17.02 -6.38
C LYS A 99 19.30 15.63 -6.98
N ASP A 100 19.98 15.51 -8.12
CA ASP A 100 20.21 14.24 -8.80
C ASP A 100 21.14 13.32 -7.99
N GLU A 101 22.11 13.89 -7.28
CA GLU A 101 22.98 13.14 -6.38
C GLU A 101 22.18 12.55 -5.21
N ILE A 102 21.33 13.37 -4.58
CA ILE A 102 20.49 12.93 -3.46
C ILE A 102 19.47 11.88 -3.95
N GLU A 103 18.80 12.12 -5.08
CA GLU A 103 17.87 11.14 -5.66
C GLU A 103 18.57 9.82 -6.01
N GLY A 104 19.78 9.87 -6.57
CA GLY A 104 20.59 8.69 -6.85
C GLY A 104 20.87 7.87 -5.59
N LYS A 105 21.27 8.55 -4.50
CA LYS A 105 21.52 7.91 -3.20
C LYS A 105 20.24 7.30 -2.61
N LEU A 106 19.12 8.04 -2.62
CA LEU A 106 17.84 7.54 -2.11
C LEU A 106 17.35 6.32 -2.90
N LYS A 107 17.47 6.34 -4.24
CA LYS A 107 17.11 5.20 -5.09
C LYS A 107 17.98 3.98 -4.82
N ALA A 108 19.30 4.16 -4.69
CA ALA A 108 20.20 3.06 -4.36
C ALA A 108 19.84 2.39 -3.01
N SER A 109 19.44 3.18 -2.00
CA SER A 109 18.95 2.64 -0.73
C SER A 109 17.66 1.83 -0.89
N LEU A 110 16.72 2.30 -1.73
CA LEU A 110 15.48 1.55 -2.00
C LEU A 110 15.72 0.29 -2.82
N GLU A 111 16.65 0.29 -3.77
CA GLU A 111 17.03 -0.91 -4.53
C GLU A 111 17.66 -1.97 -3.63
N LYS A 112 18.47 -1.57 -2.64
CA LYS A 112 18.98 -2.48 -1.61
C LYS A 112 17.83 -3.09 -0.80
N LEU A 113 16.84 -2.29 -0.44
CA LEU A 113 15.65 -2.74 0.29
C LEU A 113 14.83 -3.74 -0.55
N GLU A 114 14.63 -3.47 -1.85
CA GLU A 114 13.95 -4.38 -2.76
C GLU A 114 14.67 -5.73 -2.85
N LYS A 115 15.99 -5.74 -3.05
CA LYS A 115 16.80 -6.96 -3.09
C LYS A 115 16.73 -7.76 -1.79
N PHE A 116 16.73 -7.08 -0.65
CA PHE A 116 16.57 -7.73 0.65
C PHE A 116 15.22 -8.40 0.80
N SER A 117 14.15 -7.70 0.39
CA SER A 117 12.78 -8.19 0.53
C SER A 117 12.56 -9.53 -0.16
N VAL A 118 13.33 -9.82 -1.22
CA VAL A 118 13.24 -11.05 -2.00
C VAL A 118 14.16 -12.16 -1.46
N SER A 119 15.39 -11.82 -1.06
CA SER A 119 16.44 -12.83 -0.79
C SER A 119 16.75 -13.06 0.69
N GLY A 120 16.36 -12.15 1.58
CA GLY A 120 16.74 -12.17 3.00
C GLY A 120 18.24 -12.04 3.26
N LYS A 121 19.03 -11.72 2.23
CA LYS A 121 20.48 -11.51 2.29
C LYS A 121 20.85 -10.23 1.55
N VAL A 122 21.87 -9.53 2.02
CA VAL A 122 22.68 -8.69 1.12
C VAL A 122 23.75 -9.59 0.57
N GLU A 123 23.95 -9.57 -0.74
CA GLU A 123 25.20 -10.09 -1.29
C GLU A 123 26.37 -9.30 -0.69
N GLY A 124 27.36 -9.99 -0.13
CA GLY A 124 28.66 -9.38 0.23
C GLY A 124 29.03 -9.28 1.70
N GLY A 125 28.16 -9.59 2.68
CA GLY A 125 28.53 -9.51 4.11
C GLY A 125 28.93 -8.10 4.59
N GLU A 126 28.78 -7.10 3.73
CA GLU A 126 28.99 -5.69 4.01
C GLU A 126 27.93 -5.24 5.01
N LYS A 127 28.34 -4.44 6.00
CA LYS A 127 27.38 -3.69 6.82
C LYS A 127 26.48 -2.93 5.83
N TRP A 128 25.17 -3.10 5.99
CA TRP A 128 24.12 -2.57 5.11
C TRP A 128 24.28 -1.08 4.76
N LEU A 129 24.71 -0.34 5.79
CA LEU A 129 25.30 0.98 5.68
C LEU A 129 26.80 0.79 5.50
N ASP A 130 27.34 1.24 4.38
CA ASP A 130 28.72 1.73 4.46
C ASP A 130 28.76 2.69 5.64
N GLU A 131 29.61 2.42 6.64
CA GLU A 131 29.81 3.32 7.78
C GLU A 131 30.17 4.76 7.31
N ASP A 132 30.57 4.90 6.04
CA ASP A 132 30.86 6.16 5.34
C ASP A 132 29.66 6.89 4.72
N ASN A 133 28.44 6.32 4.68
CA ASN A 133 27.31 7.00 4.04
C ASN A 133 26.55 7.90 5.02
N SER A 134 27.19 9.00 5.44
CA SER A 134 26.62 10.07 6.27
C SER A 134 25.22 10.52 5.81
N THR A 135 24.94 10.39 4.51
CA THR A 135 23.66 10.77 3.92
C THR A 135 22.51 9.88 4.39
N VAL A 136 22.73 8.59 4.70
CA VAL A 136 21.65 7.68 5.16
C VAL A 136 21.27 7.95 6.62
N GLN A 137 22.23 8.34 7.46
CA GLN A 137 21.95 8.74 8.84
C GLN A 137 21.13 10.05 8.91
N GLU A 138 21.24 10.89 7.88
CA GLU A 138 20.46 12.14 7.75
C GLU A 138 19.07 11.93 7.12
N MET A 139 18.73 10.70 6.68
CA MET A 139 17.41 10.42 6.08
C MET A 139 16.34 10.24 7.14
N HIS A 140 15.20 10.88 6.91
CA HIS A 140 13.98 10.62 7.67
C HIS A 140 13.17 9.51 6.98
N VAL A 141 12.80 8.47 7.74
CA VAL A 141 11.98 7.36 7.25
C VAL A 141 10.54 7.50 7.75
N LYS A 142 9.58 7.31 6.84
CA LYS A 142 8.17 7.17 7.18
C LYS A 142 7.62 5.88 6.59
N VAL A 143 6.86 5.15 7.39
CA VAL A 143 6.23 3.90 6.98
C VAL A 143 4.71 4.01 7.12
N TYR A 144 4.01 3.59 6.08
CA TYR A 144 2.55 3.45 6.04
C TYR A 144 2.23 2.00 5.68
N ALA A 145 1.62 1.27 6.58
CA ALA A 145 1.31 -0.15 6.38
C ALA A 145 -0.12 -0.45 6.81
N ASP A 146 -0.74 -1.43 6.16
CA ASP A 146 -2.06 -1.94 6.57
C ASP A 146 -1.96 -2.76 7.88
N VAL A 147 -0.78 -3.35 8.13
CA VAL A 147 -0.47 -4.11 9.33
C VAL A 147 0.86 -3.64 9.89
N LEU A 148 0.88 -3.19 11.15
CA LEU A 148 2.10 -2.82 11.86
C LEU A 148 2.49 -3.88 12.89
N PRO A 149 3.79 -4.06 13.20
CA PRO A 149 4.28 -5.12 14.06
C PRO A 149 3.82 -5.05 15.52
N ASN A 150 3.83 -3.86 16.12
CA ASN A 150 3.83 -3.65 17.57
C ASN A 150 2.99 -2.40 17.95
N GLU A 151 2.61 -2.28 19.23
CA GLU A 151 2.02 -1.06 19.81
C GLU A 151 3.01 0.13 19.91
N GLU A 152 4.31 -0.12 19.69
CA GLU A 152 5.41 0.86 19.80
C GLU A 152 5.47 1.87 18.63
N GLY A 153 4.65 1.67 17.58
CA GLY A 153 4.49 2.59 16.47
C GLY A 153 5.14 2.14 15.16
N ALA A 154 5.06 3.00 14.15
CA ALA A 154 5.63 2.74 12.82
C ALA A 154 7.17 2.87 12.84
N PRO A 155 7.90 2.03 12.07
CA PRO A 155 9.34 2.15 11.91
C PRO A 155 9.80 3.58 11.57
N ARG A 156 10.88 4.03 12.21
CA ARG A 156 11.47 5.37 12.02
C ARG A 156 12.89 5.34 11.46
N SER A 157 13.52 4.16 11.43
CA SER A 157 14.81 3.96 10.77
C SER A 157 14.68 3.13 9.49
N LEU A 158 15.71 3.17 8.66
CA LEU A 158 15.76 2.37 7.43
C LEU A 158 15.80 0.88 7.76
N GLU A 159 16.55 0.51 8.80
CA GLU A 159 16.72 -0.87 9.27
C GLU A 159 15.39 -1.45 9.77
N GLU A 160 14.66 -0.71 10.61
CA GLU A 160 13.36 -1.14 11.11
C GLU A 160 12.35 -1.29 9.95
N ALA A 161 12.36 -0.37 8.99
CA ALA A 161 11.50 -0.45 7.80
C ALA A 161 11.84 -1.69 6.95
N MET A 162 13.12 -2.06 6.86
CA MET A 162 13.55 -3.25 6.14
C MET A 162 13.15 -4.54 6.86
N GLU A 163 13.35 -4.61 8.18
CA GLU A 163 12.88 -5.75 8.97
C GLU A 163 11.36 -5.94 8.83
N LEU A 164 10.61 -4.85 8.80
CA LEU A 164 9.18 -4.87 8.54
C LEU A 164 8.89 -5.50 7.17
N ILE A 165 9.48 -4.94 6.11
CA ILE A 165 9.26 -5.37 4.72
C ILE A 165 9.63 -6.84 4.51
N TYR A 166 10.75 -7.29 5.10
CA TYR A 166 11.21 -8.67 5.00
C TYR A 166 10.30 -9.65 5.73
N ASN A 167 9.83 -9.29 6.92
CA ASN A 167 8.96 -10.15 7.72
C ASN A 167 7.47 -10.06 7.31
N MET A 168 7.09 -9.08 6.49
CA MET A 168 5.69 -8.82 6.12
C MET A 168 5.00 -10.04 5.49
N PRO A 169 5.57 -10.75 4.50
CA PRO A 169 4.92 -11.93 3.92
C PRO A 169 4.59 -13.00 4.96
N ARG A 170 5.52 -13.25 5.90
CA ARG A 170 5.31 -14.22 6.98
C ARG A 170 4.23 -13.78 7.96
N ARG A 171 4.18 -12.49 8.30
CA ARG A 171 3.15 -11.92 9.18
C ARG A 171 1.76 -12.02 8.58
N VAL A 172 1.65 -11.73 7.29
CA VAL A 172 0.40 -11.82 6.53
C VAL A 172 -0.13 -13.25 6.52
N ALA A 173 0.75 -14.23 6.25
CA ALA A 173 0.39 -15.64 6.24
C ALA A 173 -0.05 -16.16 7.63
N ALA A 174 0.57 -15.68 8.70
CA ALA A 174 0.24 -16.09 10.07
C ALA A 174 -1.09 -15.52 10.59
N THR A 175 -1.56 -14.41 10.01
CA THR A 175 -2.77 -13.71 10.47
C THR A 175 -3.97 -14.09 9.62
N GLY A 176 -4.95 -14.81 10.21
CA GLY A 176 -6.21 -15.15 9.54
C GLY A 176 -6.05 -15.90 8.22
N GLY A 177 -4.95 -16.64 8.03
CA GLY A 177 -4.63 -17.33 6.77
C GLY A 177 -4.45 -16.40 5.57
N GLY A 178 -4.13 -15.12 5.80
CA GLY A 178 -4.06 -14.11 4.75
C GLY A 178 -5.40 -13.50 4.35
N ARG A 179 -6.46 -13.68 5.17
CA ARG A 179 -7.83 -13.18 4.93
C ARG A 179 -8.41 -12.42 6.12
N ALA A 180 -7.57 -11.81 6.94
CA ALA A 180 -8.06 -11.01 8.07
C ALA A 180 -8.65 -9.68 7.56
N PRO A 181 -9.65 -9.07 8.21
CA PRO A 181 -10.29 -7.82 7.75
C PRO A 181 -9.31 -6.69 7.41
N GLN A 182 -8.23 -6.54 8.20
CA GLN A 182 -7.16 -5.57 7.97
C GLN A 182 -6.28 -5.87 6.74
N GLN A 183 -6.53 -6.98 6.04
CA GLN A 183 -5.86 -7.42 4.83
C GLN A 183 -6.78 -7.32 3.60
N GLN A 184 -7.90 -6.61 3.69
CA GLN A 184 -8.73 -6.33 2.52
C GLN A 184 -8.13 -5.18 1.72
N VAL A 185 -7.73 -5.42 0.46
CA VAL A 185 -7.01 -4.40 -0.32
C VAL A 185 -7.83 -3.81 -1.46
N CYS A 186 -8.56 -4.64 -2.21
CA CYS A 186 -9.32 -4.16 -3.37
C CYS A 186 -10.68 -4.84 -3.45
N PRO A 187 -11.80 -4.14 -3.19
CA PRO A 187 -13.12 -4.65 -3.50
C PRO A 187 -13.41 -4.55 -5.01
N SER A 188 -14.05 -5.57 -5.56
CA SER A 188 -14.64 -5.54 -6.90
C SER A 188 -16.11 -5.17 -6.79
N LEU A 189 -16.49 -4.06 -7.41
CA LEU A 189 -17.85 -3.54 -7.38
C LEU A 189 -18.64 -3.96 -8.63
N TYR A 190 -19.92 -4.27 -8.44
CA TYR A 190 -20.86 -4.56 -9.52
C TYR A 190 -22.08 -3.64 -9.42
N PRO A 191 -22.51 -2.99 -10.51
CA PRO A 191 -23.64 -2.07 -10.47
C PRO A 191 -24.95 -2.77 -10.11
N VAL A 192 -25.69 -2.23 -9.15
CA VAL A 192 -27.02 -2.73 -8.76
C VAL A 192 -27.98 -2.81 -9.96
N PRO A 193 -28.05 -1.81 -10.87
CA PRO A 193 -28.95 -1.89 -12.03
C PRO A 193 -28.71 -3.09 -12.96
N LYS A 194 -27.49 -3.67 -12.94
CA LYS A 194 -27.15 -4.85 -13.73
C LYS A 194 -27.50 -6.18 -13.04
N LEU A 195 -27.93 -6.15 -11.78
CA LEU A 195 -28.44 -7.31 -11.04
C LEU A 195 -29.95 -7.48 -11.21
N LEU A 196 -30.65 -6.38 -11.52
CA LEU A 196 -32.08 -6.39 -11.74
C LEU A 196 -32.39 -7.17 -13.03
N PRO A 197 -33.43 -8.03 -13.03
CA PRO A 197 -33.89 -8.65 -14.26
C PRO A 197 -34.19 -7.55 -15.27
N GLN A 198 -33.65 -7.66 -16.48
CA GLN A 198 -33.99 -6.74 -17.55
C GLN A 198 -35.41 -7.08 -17.98
N TRP A 199 -36.39 -6.26 -17.59
CA TRP A 199 -37.75 -6.40 -18.08
C TRP A 199 -37.68 -6.14 -19.59
N THR A 200 -37.68 -7.20 -20.40
CA THR A 200 -38.01 -7.10 -21.82
C THR A 200 -39.47 -6.68 -21.91
N MET A 201 -39.67 -5.44 -22.35
CA MET A 201 -40.96 -4.86 -22.73
C MET A 201 -41.53 -5.58 -23.96
#